data_AF-A0A8S3JKC5-F1
#
_entry.id   AF-A0A8S3JKC5-F1
#
_cell.length_a   1.000
_cell.length_b   1.000
_cell.length_c   1.000
_cell.angle_alpha   90.00
_cell.angle_beta   90.00
_cell.angle_gamma   90.00
#
_symmetry.space_group_name_H-M   'P 1'
#
loop_
_entity.id
_entity.type
_entity.pdbx_description
1 polymer ?
#
loop_
_entity_poly.entity_id
_entity_poly.type
_entity_poly.pdbx_seq_one_letter_code
_entity_poly.pdbx_strand_id
1 'polypeptide(L)'
;KYYARIVLDKPWYKPNAKQVYPLTIFPRVDLRHIPGGQQQVSFSNENRKKIRLQGYLMRGGILSGETLSTHIRLDNPKRSEIKRIEATLIQHRQVARSYHAETIFQLDLPDLREFSGTELQRNFDLVLPEIRMSPTYTYMSQYSNQTLGISIRYELILDVKVRGLFTDFKVSIPVIVGTEQISAEQQPFRQPINNPIEMPTASAPVFDYEELPPSYDTVVMNQ
;
A
#
# COMPACT_ATOMS: atom_id res chain seq x y z
N LYS A 1 -3.79 -7.39 -21.21
CA LYS A 1 -3.78 -5.93 -21.39
C LYS A 1 -5.19 -5.56 -21.83
N TYR A 2 -5.83 -4.56 -21.22
CA TYR A 2 -7.05 -3.99 -21.79
C TYR A 2 -6.63 -3.01 -22.87
N TYR A 3 -7.07 -3.25 -24.10
CA TYR A 3 -6.83 -2.37 -25.23
C TYR A 3 -8.16 -1.73 -25.61
N ALA A 4 -8.21 -0.39 -25.63
CA ALA A 4 -9.24 0.28 -26.39
C ALA A 4 -8.76 0.33 -27.85
N ARG A 5 -9.54 -0.28 -28.74
CA ARG A 5 -9.32 -0.17 -30.19
C ARG A 5 -10.36 0.79 -30.73
N ILE A 6 -9.94 2.00 -31.09
CA ILE A 6 -10.80 2.94 -31.79
C ILE A 6 -10.68 2.61 -33.28
N VAL A 7 -11.76 2.08 -33.86
CA VAL A 7 -11.87 1.87 -35.32
C VAL A 7 -12.86 2.90 -35.83
N LEU A 8 -12.37 3.88 -36.59
CA LEU A 8 -13.23 4.79 -37.34
C LEU A 8 -13.57 4.11 -38.66
N ASP A 9 -14.65 3.34 -38.66
CA ASP A 9 -14.99 2.49 -39.80
C ASP A 9 -15.77 3.27 -40.87
N LYS A 10 -15.35 3.12 -42.13
CA LYS A 10 -16.17 3.36 -43.32
C LYS A 10 -16.31 2.01 -44.03
N PRO A 11 -17.53 1.55 -44.37
CA PRO A 11 -17.84 0.15 -44.69
C PRO A 11 -17.10 -0.47 -45.89
N TRP A 12 -16.41 0.33 -46.70
CA TRP A 12 -15.71 -0.09 -47.92
C TRP A 12 -14.18 0.00 -47.85
N TYR A 13 -13.58 0.29 -46.69
CA TYR A 13 -12.14 0.54 -46.58
C TYR A 13 -11.41 -0.53 -45.76
N LYS A 14 -10.28 -1.06 -46.26
CA LYS A 14 -9.43 -1.98 -45.51
C LYS A 14 -8.91 -1.28 -44.24
N PRO A 15 -8.96 -1.92 -43.05
CA PRO A 15 -8.47 -1.30 -41.82
C PRO A 15 -7.05 -0.80 -41.98
N ASN A 16 -6.84 0.52 -41.88
CA ASN A 16 -5.50 1.09 -41.99
C ASN A 16 -4.77 0.85 -40.67
N ALA A 17 -3.78 -0.06 -40.67
CA ALA A 17 -2.96 -0.34 -39.50
C ALA A 17 -2.25 0.92 -38.95
N LYS A 18 -2.07 1.97 -39.77
CA LYS A 18 -1.52 3.27 -39.36
C LYS A 18 -2.45 4.09 -38.45
N GLN A 19 -3.71 3.66 -38.25
CA GLN A 19 -4.70 4.33 -37.40
C GLN A 19 -5.03 3.51 -36.13
N VAL A 20 -4.21 2.51 -35.80
CA VAL A 20 -4.38 1.71 -34.59
C VAL A 20 -3.61 2.34 -33.44
N TYR A 21 -4.34 2.89 -32.47
CA TYR A 21 -3.77 3.45 -31.25
C TYR A 21 -3.93 2.46 -30.09
N PRO A 22 -2.84 1.84 -29.59
CA PRO A 22 -2.92 0.97 -28.44
C PRO A 22 -3.06 1.80 -27.16
N LEU A 23 -4.24 1.80 -26.55
CA LEU A 23 -4.44 2.32 -25.20
C LEU A 23 -4.17 1.23 -24.17
N THR A 24 -3.45 1.54 -23.08
CA THR A 24 -3.36 0.65 -21.91
C THR A 24 -4.22 1.23 -20.80
N ILE A 25 -5.28 0.51 -20.41
CA ILE A 25 -6.13 0.88 -19.28
C ILE A 25 -5.66 0.07 -18.06
N PHE A 26 -5.33 0.79 -16.99
CA PHE A 26 -5.04 0.20 -15.69
C PHE A 26 -6.28 0.27 -14.79
N PRO A 27 -6.51 -0.75 -13.94
CA PRO A 27 -7.55 -0.67 -12.94
C PRO A 27 -7.22 0.42 -11.92
N ARG A 28 -8.26 0.99 -11.31
CA ARG A 28 -8.10 1.87 -10.15
C ARG A 28 -7.74 1.02 -8.94
N VAL A 29 -6.73 1.46 -8.20
CA VAL A 29 -6.16 0.76 -7.05
C VAL A 29 -6.16 1.75 -5.89
N ASP A 30 -7.17 1.59 -5.03
CA ASP A 30 -7.36 2.40 -3.82
C ASP A 30 -6.62 1.75 -2.65
N LEU A 31 -5.58 2.42 -2.16
CA LEU A 31 -4.70 1.92 -1.11
C LEU A 31 -5.39 1.71 0.25
N ARG A 32 -6.59 2.26 0.45
CA ARG A 32 -7.35 2.12 1.71
C ARG A 32 -8.06 0.77 1.80
N HIS A 33 -8.45 0.22 0.66
CA HIS A 33 -9.20 -1.04 0.58
C HIS A 33 -8.30 -2.25 0.33
N ILE A 34 -7.01 -2.02 0.06
CA ILE A 34 -6.04 -3.08 -0.23
C ILE A 34 -5.32 -3.46 1.06
N PRO A 35 -5.34 -4.76 1.45
CA PRO A 35 -4.55 -5.26 2.56
C PRO A 35 -3.08 -4.89 2.40
N GLY A 36 -2.44 -4.37 3.45
CA GLY A 36 -1.06 -3.88 3.40
C GLY A 36 -0.88 -2.46 2.86
N GLY A 37 -1.90 -1.84 2.25
CA GLY A 37 -1.79 -0.50 1.67
C GLY A 37 -1.55 0.60 2.71
N GLN A 38 -2.29 0.58 3.82
CA GLN A 38 -2.12 1.53 4.95
C GLN A 38 -1.33 0.96 6.12
N GLN A 39 -1.04 -0.35 6.11
CA GLN A 39 -0.39 -1.02 7.22
C GLN A 39 1.12 -0.82 7.15
N GLN A 40 1.77 -0.81 8.32
CA GLN A 40 3.21 -0.89 8.40
C GLN A 40 3.69 -2.25 7.91
N VAL A 41 4.79 -2.26 7.16
CA VAL A 41 5.40 -3.49 6.64
C VAL A 41 6.74 -3.67 7.32
N SER A 42 6.81 -4.60 8.27
CA SER A 42 8.05 -4.93 8.97
C SER A 42 8.96 -5.81 8.11
N PHE A 43 10.27 -5.67 8.32
CA PHE A 43 11.27 -6.46 7.64
C PHE A 43 12.46 -6.74 8.55
N SER A 44 13.14 -7.85 8.30
CA SER A 44 14.38 -8.21 8.99
C SER A 44 15.18 -9.21 8.16
N ASN A 45 16.49 -9.05 8.14
CA ASN A 45 17.40 -10.07 7.66
C ASN A 45 18.74 -9.96 8.40
N GLU A 46 19.48 -11.07 8.44
CA GLU A 46 20.76 -11.17 9.10
C GLU A 46 21.76 -11.92 8.22
N ASN A 47 22.99 -11.45 8.16
CA ASN A 47 24.06 -12.14 7.44
C ASN A 47 24.85 -13.10 8.35
N ARG A 48 25.75 -13.89 7.75
CA ARG A 48 26.64 -14.82 8.47
C ARG A 48 27.58 -14.18 9.51
N LYS A 49 27.79 -12.86 9.45
CA LYS A 49 28.58 -12.10 10.43
C LYS A 49 27.74 -11.64 11.62
N LYS A 50 26.46 -12.00 11.68
CA LYS A 50 25.46 -11.51 12.65
C LYS A 50 25.18 -10.01 12.53
N ILE A 51 25.39 -9.43 11.35
CA ILE A 51 24.94 -8.07 11.06
C ILE A 51 23.46 -8.19 10.68
N ARG A 52 22.60 -7.51 11.42
CA ARG A 52 21.15 -7.58 11.26
C ARG A 52 20.61 -6.22 10.81
N LEU A 53 19.89 -6.21 9.70
CA LEU A 53 19.10 -5.07 9.26
C LEU A 53 17.63 -5.39 9.53
N GLN A 54 16.94 -4.56 10.30
CA GLN A 54 15.52 -4.70 10.56
C GLN A 54 14.84 -3.34 10.58
N GLY A 55 13.53 -3.31 10.42
CA GLY A 55 12.83 -2.05 10.31
C GLY A 55 11.38 -2.21 9.88
N TYR A 56 10.78 -1.11 9.48
CA TYR A 56 9.44 -1.10 8.92
C TYR A 56 9.23 0.07 7.96
N LEU A 57 8.42 -0.15 6.93
CA LEU A 57 7.82 0.93 6.15
C LEU A 57 6.66 1.52 6.95
N MET A 58 6.53 2.85 6.98
CA MET A 58 5.41 3.52 7.65
C MET A 58 4.06 3.12 7.06
N ARG A 59 4.04 2.89 5.74
CA ARG A 59 2.93 2.36 4.96
C ARG A 59 3.46 1.46 3.85
N GLY A 60 2.81 0.34 3.58
CA GLY A 60 3.16 -0.54 2.45
C GLY A 60 2.69 -0.02 1.10
N GLY A 61 1.72 0.91 1.09
CA GLY A 61 1.15 1.52 -0.11
C GLY A 61 1.69 2.92 -0.42
N ILE A 62 1.88 3.22 -1.70
CA ILE A 62 2.35 4.51 -2.20
C ILE A 62 1.64 4.92 -3.50
N LEU A 63 1.59 6.22 -3.78
CA LEU A 63 1.27 6.75 -5.10
C LEU A 63 2.54 7.22 -5.82
N SER A 64 2.41 7.45 -7.14
CA SER A 64 3.50 8.03 -7.93
C SER A 64 3.83 9.45 -7.46
N GLY A 65 5.12 9.75 -7.30
CA GLY A 65 5.61 11.05 -6.81
C GLY A 65 5.55 11.22 -5.28
N GLU A 66 5.02 10.25 -4.53
CA GLU A 66 5.05 10.31 -3.08
C GLU A 66 6.39 9.85 -2.49
N THR A 67 6.64 10.24 -1.24
CA THR A 67 7.74 9.73 -0.44
C THR A 67 7.39 8.40 0.22
N LEU A 68 8.34 7.47 0.18
CA LEU A 68 8.30 6.22 0.93
C LEU A 68 9.17 6.34 2.18
N SER A 69 8.53 6.52 3.34
CA SER A 69 9.20 6.65 4.63
C SER A 69 9.47 5.28 5.27
N THR A 70 10.72 5.05 5.67
CA THR A 70 11.18 3.80 6.28
C THR A 70 11.93 4.05 7.57
N HIS A 71 11.66 3.24 8.59
CA HIS A 71 12.48 3.15 9.79
C HIS A 71 13.46 1.99 9.66
N ILE A 72 14.74 2.23 9.91
CA ILE A 72 15.79 1.22 9.84
C ILE A 72 16.53 1.15 11.18
N ARG A 73 16.75 -0.07 11.67
CA ARG A 73 17.64 -0.43 12.76
C ARG A 73 18.67 -1.45 12.27
N LEU A 74 19.94 -1.14 12.45
CA LEU A 74 21.07 -1.94 12.03
C LEU A 74 21.90 -2.31 13.26
N ASP A 75 22.05 -3.61 13.50
CA ASP A 75 22.90 -4.18 14.55
C ASP A 75 24.15 -4.77 13.90
N ASN A 76 25.32 -4.36 14.36
CA ASN A 76 26.63 -4.72 13.84
C ASN A 76 27.60 -5.04 15.00
N PRO A 77 27.39 -6.16 15.71
CA PRO A 77 28.05 -6.46 16.97
C PRO A 77 29.58 -6.60 16.82
N LYS A 78 30.04 -6.96 15.62
CA LYS A 78 31.47 -7.14 15.31
C LYS A 78 32.13 -5.88 14.73
N ARG A 79 31.42 -4.74 14.69
CA ARG A 79 31.91 -3.47 14.12
C ARG A 79 32.52 -3.65 12.72
N SER A 80 31.90 -4.52 11.91
CA SER A 80 32.33 -4.69 10.53
C SER A 80 32.04 -3.42 9.75
N GLU A 81 32.94 -3.04 8.85
CA GLU A 81 32.73 -1.85 8.02
C GLU A 81 31.60 -2.10 7.01
N ILE A 82 30.55 -1.30 7.12
CA ILE A 82 29.40 -1.27 6.20
C ILE A 82 29.66 -0.16 5.21
N LYS A 83 29.95 -0.53 3.97
CA LYS A 83 30.38 0.40 2.92
C LYS A 83 29.24 1.32 2.48
N ARG A 84 28.06 0.73 2.26
CA ARG A 84 26.84 1.44 1.88
C ARG A 84 25.61 0.55 2.06
N ILE A 85 24.45 1.19 2.18
CA ILE A 85 23.15 0.56 2.00
C ILE A 85 22.48 1.23 0.81
N GLU A 86 22.11 0.44 -0.19
CA GLU A 86 21.48 0.91 -1.43
C GLU A 86 20.01 0.50 -1.42
N ALA A 87 19.12 1.46 -1.60
CA ALA A 87 17.69 1.26 -1.73
C ALA A 87 17.31 1.24 -3.22
N THR A 88 16.70 0.15 -3.68
CA THR A 88 16.26 -0.01 -5.07
C THR A 88 14.80 -0.42 -5.12
N LEU A 89 13.96 0.31 -5.85
CA LEU A 89 12.58 -0.13 -6.12
C LEU A 89 12.51 -0.77 -7.49
N ILE A 90 12.07 -2.01 -7.54
CA ILE A 90 11.95 -2.80 -8.76
C ILE A 90 10.47 -3.04 -9.05
N GLN A 91 10.05 -2.78 -10.28
CA GLN A 91 8.78 -3.24 -10.81
C GLN A 91 8.97 -4.61 -11.45
N HIS A 92 8.21 -5.60 -11.02
CA HIS A 92 8.10 -6.88 -11.70
C HIS A 92 6.78 -6.95 -12.46
N ARG A 93 6.87 -7.17 -13.77
CA ARG A 93 5.75 -7.31 -14.67
C ARG A 93 5.75 -8.69 -15.30
N GLN A 94 4.67 -9.43 -15.10
CA GLN A 94 4.42 -10.70 -15.75
C GLN A 94 3.14 -10.61 -16.60
N VAL A 95 3.22 -11.04 -17.86
CA VAL A 95 2.08 -11.13 -18.78
C VAL A 95 2.15 -12.50 -19.46
N ALA A 96 1.19 -13.36 -19.15
CA ALA A 96 1.23 -14.78 -19.46
C ALA A 96 2.57 -15.39 -18.99
N ARG A 97 3.40 -15.84 -19.94
CA ARG A 97 4.72 -16.44 -19.68
C ARG A 97 5.87 -15.43 -19.76
N SER A 98 5.62 -14.22 -20.25
CA SER A 98 6.66 -13.20 -20.36
C SER A 98 6.83 -12.48 -19.02
N TYR A 99 8.07 -12.47 -18.54
CA TYR A 99 8.47 -11.77 -17.33
C TYR A 99 9.45 -10.64 -17.67
N HIS A 100 9.26 -9.50 -17.02
CA HIS A 100 10.13 -8.34 -17.13
C HIS A 100 10.30 -7.72 -15.75
N ALA A 101 11.50 -7.23 -15.46
CA ALA A 101 11.80 -6.48 -14.26
C ALA A 101 12.47 -5.16 -14.66
N GLU A 102 12.03 -4.07 -14.06
CA GLU A 102 12.50 -2.71 -14.34
C GLU A 102 12.85 -2.01 -13.03
N THR A 103 14.02 -1.39 -12.98
CA THR A 103 14.42 -0.54 -11.85
C THR A 103 13.74 0.82 -11.98
N ILE A 104 12.87 1.15 -11.02
CA ILE A 104 12.13 2.42 -10.98
C ILE A 104 13.02 3.54 -10.44
N PHE A 105 13.73 3.26 -9.34
CA PHE A 105 14.75 4.15 -8.82
C PHE A 105 15.79 3.35 -8.02
N GLN A 106 16.95 3.95 -7.84
CA GLN A 106 18.06 3.44 -7.07
C GLN A 106 18.73 4.60 -6.34
N LEU A 107 18.91 4.48 -5.03
CA LEU A 107 19.46 5.54 -4.17
C LEU A 107 20.37 4.93 -3.11
N ASP A 108 21.56 5.51 -2.92
CA ASP A 108 22.39 5.21 -1.75
C ASP A 108 21.85 5.96 -0.52
N LEU A 109 21.72 5.28 0.63
CA LEU A 109 21.37 5.94 1.89
C LEU A 109 22.60 6.73 2.41
N PRO A 110 22.51 8.07 2.54
CA PRO A 110 23.68 8.94 2.72
C PRO A 110 24.39 8.75 4.07
N ASP A 111 23.64 8.59 5.16
CA ASP A 111 24.17 8.47 6.53
C ASP A 111 24.80 7.09 6.84
N LEU A 112 24.92 6.24 5.82
CA LEU A 112 25.27 4.83 5.93
C LEU A 112 26.52 4.46 5.11
N ARG A 113 27.28 5.46 4.69
CA ARG A 113 28.56 5.27 4.02
C ARG A 113 29.67 5.06 5.06
N GLU A 114 30.44 4.00 4.89
CA GLU A 114 31.61 3.66 5.74
C GLU A 114 31.29 3.57 7.24
N PHE A 115 30.11 3.07 7.59
CA PHE A 115 29.69 2.93 8.98
C PHE A 115 30.39 1.73 9.66
N SER A 116 30.98 1.95 10.83
CA SER A 116 31.63 0.92 11.65
C SER A 116 31.12 0.86 13.09
N GLY A 117 29.99 1.52 13.39
CA GLY A 117 29.37 1.50 14.71
C GLY A 117 28.72 0.15 15.03
N THR A 118 28.36 -0.05 16.30
CA THR A 118 27.68 -1.27 16.76
C THR A 118 26.19 -1.26 16.48
N GLU A 119 25.56 -0.09 16.52
CA GLU A 119 24.13 0.06 16.29
C GLU A 119 23.86 1.37 15.55
N LEU A 120 22.86 1.35 14.66
CA LEU A 120 22.29 2.54 14.05
C LEU A 120 20.77 2.40 14.03
N GLN A 121 20.07 3.48 14.39
CA GLN A 121 18.63 3.58 14.24
C GLN A 121 18.26 4.93 13.61
N ARG A 122 17.61 4.92 12.44
CA ARG A 122 17.23 6.14 11.71
C ARG A 122 15.99 5.97 10.86
N ASN A 123 15.33 7.10 10.59
CA ASN A 123 14.29 7.20 9.59
C ASN A 123 14.90 7.71 8.27
N PHE A 124 14.44 7.18 7.16
CA PHE A 124 14.81 7.62 5.83
C PHE A 124 13.55 7.86 5.00
N ASP A 125 13.59 8.94 4.23
CA ASP A 125 12.54 9.33 3.31
C ASP A 125 13.04 9.13 1.89
N LEU A 126 12.49 8.12 1.21
CA LEU A 126 12.84 7.78 -0.17
C LEU A 126 11.90 8.54 -1.10
N VAL A 127 12.38 9.66 -1.63
CA VAL A 127 11.62 10.46 -2.61
C VAL A 127 11.60 9.73 -3.93
N LEU A 128 10.41 9.31 -4.38
CA LEU A 128 10.24 8.64 -5.64
C LEU A 128 10.29 9.63 -6.80
N PRO A 129 10.86 9.25 -7.95
CA PRO A 129 10.79 10.10 -9.12
C PRO A 129 9.33 10.28 -9.55
N GLU A 130 8.99 11.45 -10.11
CA GLU A 130 7.67 11.76 -10.67
C GLU A 130 7.42 11.04 -12.00
N ILE A 131 7.67 9.73 -12.04
CA ILE A 131 7.32 8.88 -13.17
C ILE A 131 5.97 8.22 -12.92
N ARG A 132 5.19 8.05 -13.98
CA ARG A 132 3.91 7.35 -13.91
C ARG A 132 4.16 5.85 -13.73
N MET A 133 4.02 5.37 -12.49
CA MET A 133 4.10 3.95 -12.19
C MET A 133 2.77 3.25 -12.51
N SER A 134 2.85 2.03 -13.03
CA SER A 134 1.65 1.19 -13.17
C SER A 134 1.18 0.73 -11.79
N PRO A 135 -0.13 0.69 -11.49
CA PRO A 135 -0.56 0.23 -10.19
C PRO A 135 -0.25 -1.25 -9.97
N THR A 136 -0.10 -1.63 -8.70
CA THR A 136 0.03 -3.02 -8.29
C THR A 136 -1.28 -3.75 -8.57
N TYR A 137 -1.18 -4.83 -9.34
CA TYR A 137 -2.36 -5.53 -9.83
C TYR A 137 -2.05 -6.96 -10.21
N THR A 138 -2.94 -7.87 -9.84
CA THR A 138 -2.89 -9.26 -10.26
C THR A 138 -4.24 -9.67 -10.83
N TYR A 139 -4.22 -10.27 -12.01
CA TYR A 139 -5.38 -10.83 -12.69
C TYR A 139 -5.04 -12.18 -13.27
N MET A 140 -5.95 -13.13 -13.10
CA MET A 140 -5.86 -14.43 -13.75
C MET A 140 -7.21 -14.75 -14.39
N SER A 141 -7.16 -15.16 -15.64
CA SER A 141 -8.31 -15.70 -16.37
C SER A 141 -7.95 -17.04 -16.97
N GLN A 142 -8.89 -17.97 -16.88
CA GLN A 142 -8.82 -19.26 -17.53
C GLN A 142 -9.87 -19.26 -18.65
N TYR A 143 -9.42 -19.32 -19.90
CA TYR A 143 -10.30 -19.47 -21.05
C TYR A 143 -9.74 -20.55 -21.97
N SER A 144 -10.56 -21.52 -22.35
CA SER A 144 -10.22 -22.55 -23.37
C SER A 144 -8.83 -23.19 -23.19
N ASN A 145 -8.56 -23.74 -22.00
CA ASN A 145 -7.29 -24.39 -21.62
C ASN A 145 -6.04 -23.47 -21.65
N GLN A 146 -6.22 -22.16 -21.79
CA GLN A 146 -5.14 -21.18 -21.69
C GLN A 146 -5.34 -20.30 -20.45
N THR A 147 -4.28 -20.16 -19.66
CA THR A 147 -4.25 -19.25 -18.53
C THR A 147 -3.62 -17.93 -18.96
N LEU A 148 -4.40 -16.86 -19.00
CA LEU A 148 -3.90 -15.50 -19.14
C LEU A 148 -3.74 -14.88 -17.75
N GLY A 149 -2.50 -14.78 -17.30
CA GLY A 149 -2.14 -14.08 -16.06
C GLY A 149 -1.52 -12.71 -16.36
N ILE A 150 -1.86 -11.70 -15.57
CA ILE A 150 -1.15 -10.43 -15.52
C ILE A 150 -0.80 -10.17 -14.06
N SER A 151 0.46 -9.88 -13.77
CA SER A 151 0.91 -9.50 -12.44
C SER A 151 1.84 -8.31 -12.56
N ILE A 152 1.56 -7.25 -11.82
CA ILE A 152 2.43 -6.09 -11.62
C ILE A 152 2.61 -5.98 -10.11
N ARG A 153 3.85 -6.14 -9.65
CA ARG A 153 4.21 -6.04 -8.23
C ARG A 153 5.49 -5.25 -8.07
N TYR A 154 5.67 -4.62 -6.92
CA TYR A 154 6.86 -3.84 -6.62
C TYR A 154 7.57 -4.41 -5.40
N GLU A 155 8.89 -4.31 -5.42
CA GLU A 155 9.77 -4.75 -4.37
C GLU A 155 10.79 -3.65 -4.08
N LEU A 156 10.80 -3.14 -2.85
CA LEU A 156 11.90 -2.32 -2.34
C LEU A 156 12.97 -3.27 -1.81
N ILE A 157 14.16 -3.19 -2.39
CA ILE A 157 15.33 -3.95 -1.99
C ILE A 157 16.30 -3.02 -1.26
N LEU A 158 16.66 -3.37 -0.02
CA LEU A 158 17.77 -2.77 0.71
C LEU A 158 18.99 -3.70 0.58
N ASP A 159 19.96 -3.32 -0.25
CA ASP A 159 21.20 -4.06 -0.48
C ASP A 159 22.32 -3.51 0.41
N VAL A 160 22.74 -4.29 1.40
CA VAL A 160 23.77 -3.91 2.38
C VAL A 160 25.11 -4.43 1.92
N LYS A 161 26.03 -3.51 1.61
CA LYS A 161 27.41 -3.83 1.21
C LYS A 161 28.33 -3.78 2.42
N VAL A 162 28.95 -4.91 2.75
CA VAL A 162 29.80 -5.06 3.94
C VAL A 162 31.21 -5.45 3.50
N ARG A 163 32.23 -4.89 4.14
CA ARG A 163 33.61 -5.28 3.90
C ARG A 163 33.86 -6.75 4.27
N GLY A 164 34.28 -7.52 3.27
CA GLY A 164 34.62 -8.94 3.38
C GLY A 164 34.05 -9.75 2.22
N LEU A 165 34.44 -11.02 2.14
CA LEU A 165 33.87 -11.95 1.15
C LEU A 165 32.51 -12.43 1.66
N PHE A 166 31.51 -12.57 0.78
CA PHE A 166 30.18 -13.13 1.07
C PHE A 166 29.50 -12.56 2.34
N THR A 167 29.68 -11.28 2.61
CA THR A 167 29.09 -10.59 3.78
C THR A 167 27.95 -9.67 3.42
N ASP A 168 27.79 -9.39 2.12
CA ASP A 168 26.66 -8.65 1.60
C ASP A 168 25.37 -9.44 1.80
N PHE A 169 24.28 -8.72 2.00
CA PHE A 169 22.96 -9.32 2.13
C PHE A 169 21.89 -8.32 1.69
N LYS A 170 20.71 -8.83 1.37
CA LYS A 170 19.60 -8.03 0.85
C LYS A 170 18.35 -8.24 1.69
N VAL A 171 17.56 -7.20 1.84
CA VAL A 171 16.21 -7.28 2.41
C VAL A 171 15.22 -6.88 1.34
N SER A 172 14.23 -7.72 1.12
CA SER A 172 13.17 -7.53 0.14
C SER A 172 11.87 -7.16 0.84
N ILE A 173 11.26 -6.05 0.44
CA ILE A 173 10.05 -5.51 1.07
C ILE A 173 8.99 -5.30 0.00
N PRO A 174 7.80 -5.92 0.10
CA PRO A 174 6.74 -5.69 -0.88
C PRO A 174 6.19 -4.27 -0.77
N VAL A 175 5.98 -3.63 -1.91
CA VAL A 175 5.39 -2.28 -2.00
C VAL A 175 4.17 -2.32 -2.91
N ILE A 176 3.10 -1.65 -2.50
CA ILE A 176 1.84 -1.56 -3.25
C ILE A 176 1.76 -0.16 -3.86
N VAL A 177 1.72 -0.10 -5.19
CA VAL A 177 1.51 1.16 -5.92
C VAL A 177 0.03 1.33 -6.24
N GLY A 178 -0.58 2.40 -5.76
CA GLY A 178 -1.97 2.77 -6.01
C GLY A 178 -2.14 3.81 -7.12
N THR A 179 -3.39 4.09 -7.48
CA THR A 179 -3.75 5.17 -8.41
C THR A 179 -4.49 6.33 -7.77
N GLU A 180 -5.09 6.12 -6.59
CA GLU A 180 -5.93 7.10 -5.92
C GLU A 180 -5.61 7.11 -4.42
N GLN A 181 -5.44 8.31 -3.88
CA GLN A 181 -5.67 8.61 -2.47
C GLN A 181 -6.94 9.42 -2.47
N ILE A 182 -7.99 8.91 -1.85
CA ILE A 182 -9.14 9.78 -1.61
C ILE A 182 -8.69 10.83 -0.60
N SER A 183 -8.67 12.09 -1.05
CA SER A 183 -8.47 13.27 -0.21
C SER A 183 -9.32 13.15 1.06
N ALA A 184 -8.75 13.51 2.21
CA ALA A 184 -9.43 13.49 3.51
C ALA A 184 -10.77 14.25 3.52
N GLU A 185 -11.03 15.07 2.50
CA GLU A 185 -12.27 15.81 2.25
C GLU A 185 -13.50 14.95 1.87
N GLN A 186 -13.33 13.65 1.60
CA GLN A 186 -14.46 12.72 1.40
C GLN A 186 -14.70 11.77 2.58
N GLN A 187 -14.23 12.11 3.79
CA GLN A 187 -14.95 11.60 4.96
C GLN A 187 -16.32 12.28 4.96
N PRO A 188 -17.46 11.55 4.86
CA PRO A 188 -18.74 12.16 5.14
C PRO A 188 -18.61 12.78 6.52
N PHE A 189 -18.81 14.10 6.61
CA PHE A 189 -18.80 14.88 7.84
C PHE A 189 -19.36 14.01 8.98
N ARG A 190 -18.48 13.44 9.82
CA ARG A 190 -18.87 13.17 11.20
C ARG A 190 -18.94 14.56 11.78
N GLN A 191 -20.11 15.17 11.67
CA GLN A 191 -20.44 16.35 12.46
C GLN A 191 -20.04 15.99 13.89
N PRO A 192 -19.19 16.80 14.57
CA PRO A 192 -19.05 16.64 16.00
C PRO A 192 -20.48 16.78 16.56
N ILE A 193 -20.97 15.74 17.23
CA ILE A 193 -22.17 15.83 18.05
C ILE A 193 -21.78 16.72 19.23
N ASN A 194 -21.66 18.02 18.99
CA ASN A 194 -21.69 19.07 19.99
C ASN A 194 -23.15 19.50 20.14
N ASN A 195 -24.01 18.55 20.47
CA ASN A 195 -25.21 18.91 21.20
C ASN A 195 -24.83 18.75 22.67
N PRO A 196 -24.68 19.83 23.46
CA PRO A 196 -24.85 19.68 24.89
C PRO A 196 -26.22 19.01 25.08
N ILE A 197 -26.23 17.91 25.81
CA ILE A 197 -27.48 17.35 26.34
C ILE A 197 -27.95 18.38 27.37
N GLU A 198 -28.66 19.42 26.92
CA GLU A 198 -29.55 20.15 27.80
C GLU A 198 -30.65 19.16 28.18
N MET A 199 -30.61 18.69 29.42
CA MET A 199 -31.78 18.04 30.01
C MET A 199 -32.92 19.06 29.93
N PRO A 200 -34.06 18.73 29.29
CA PRO A 200 -35.24 19.55 29.44
C PRO A 200 -35.59 19.58 30.92
N THR A 201 -35.49 20.75 31.55
CA THR A 201 -36.16 21.04 32.81
C THR A 201 -37.64 20.90 32.54
N ALA A 202 -38.18 19.74 32.87
CA ALA A 202 -39.61 19.49 32.88
C ALA A 202 -40.24 20.37 33.97
N SER A 203 -40.72 21.54 33.58
CA SER A 203 -41.77 22.23 34.33
C SER A 203 -43.00 21.32 34.24
N ALA A 204 -43.24 20.54 35.29
CA ALA A 204 -44.44 19.72 35.38
C ALA A 204 -45.68 20.65 35.35
N PRO A 205 -46.59 20.53 34.38
CA PRO A 205 -47.95 21.01 34.58
C PRO A 205 -48.59 20.17 35.69
N VAL A 206 -49.13 20.86 36.69
CA VAL A 206 -50.03 20.26 37.69
C VAL A 206 -51.27 19.79 36.94
N PHE A 207 -51.40 18.48 36.75
CA PHE A 207 -52.62 17.86 36.27
C PHE A 207 -53.37 17.28 37.48
N ASP A 208 -54.63 17.69 37.62
CA ASP A 208 -55.59 17.13 38.55
C ASP A 208 -55.75 15.62 38.29
N TYR A 209 -55.63 14.85 39.37
CA TYR A 209 -55.82 13.41 39.36
C TYR A 209 -57.31 13.07 39.39
N GLU A 210 -57.92 12.75 38.26
CA GLU A 210 -59.08 11.87 38.25
C GLU A 210 -58.98 10.86 37.10
N GLU A 211 -59.28 9.61 37.44
CA GLU A 211 -59.37 8.42 36.58
C GLU A 211 -58.05 7.76 36.12
N LEU A 212 -57.49 6.94 37.02
CA LEU A 212 -56.64 5.83 36.63
C LEU A 212 -57.51 4.69 36.04
N PRO A 213 -57.22 4.17 34.84
CA PRO A 213 -57.83 2.93 34.37
C PRO A 213 -57.30 1.71 35.16
N PRO A 214 -58.11 0.64 35.26
CA PRO A 214 -57.82 -0.50 36.12
C PRO A 214 -56.57 -1.28 35.68
N SER A 215 -55.79 -1.69 36.70
CA SER A 215 -54.66 -2.61 36.59
C SER A 215 -55.10 -3.95 36.00
N TYR A 216 -54.45 -4.38 34.92
CA TYR A 216 -54.44 -5.78 34.50
C TYR A 216 -53.17 -6.44 35.02
N ASP A 217 -53.23 -6.83 36.30
CA ASP A 217 -52.43 -7.94 36.80
C ASP A 217 -53.13 -9.25 36.43
N THR A 218 -52.30 -10.26 36.14
CA THR A 218 -52.64 -11.67 35.80
C THR A 218 -53.14 -11.84 34.36
N VAL A 219 -52.47 -12.62 33.50
CA VAL A 219 -52.33 -14.07 33.65
C VAL A 219 -50.95 -14.57 33.25
N VAL A 220 -50.37 -15.34 34.16
CA VAL A 220 -49.26 -16.28 33.95
C VAL A 220 -49.85 -17.69 33.82
N MET A 221 -49.17 -18.54 33.04
CA MET A 221 -49.11 -20.01 33.08
C MET A 221 -50.03 -20.89 32.20
N ASN A 222 -49.33 -21.75 31.43
CA ASN A 222 -49.57 -23.18 31.14
C ASN A 222 -50.81 -23.53 30.27
N GLN A 223 -50.75 -24.37 29.23
CA GLN A 223 -49.88 -25.49 28.83
C GLN A 223 -49.76 -25.55 27.31
#